data_AF-A0A9P1C6M0-F1
#
_entry.id   AF-A0A9P1C6M0-F1
#
_cell.length_a   1.000
_cell.length_b   1.000
_cell.length_c   1.000
_cell.angle_alpha   90.00
_cell.angle_beta   90.00
_cell.angle_gamma   90.00
#
_symmetry.space_group_name_H-M   'P 1'
#
loop_
_entity.id
_entity.type
_entity.pdbx_description
1 polymer ?
#
loop_
_entity_poly.entity_id
_entity_poly.type
_entity_poly.pdbx_seq_one_letter_code
_entity_poly.pdbx_strand_id
1 'polypeptide(L)'
;MAHGRFSTRQVWNSANELVQAYSIGRSEAAAALNLLNSVAPSVCEELSNLVKQHSMQKFLTHEAIAAGVFNEGTCCATSSQSEWADVLTVNRQNLTWLIQRMSSDFNSQHTKMRKPWSSKELEPLQRACCAFVASCVAFRSKYPSDFVKTEMPAINKGFLLRHGDAEILAMMDDSAPPIDLMRIGLFRVAIMKFQKKARAKTVCPKSFL
;
A
#
# COMPACT_ATOMS: atom_id res chain seq x y z
N MET A 1 -12.18 34.76 -18.43
CA MET A 1 -11.13 33.88 -18.99
C MET A 1 -11.77 32.53 -19.26
N ALA A 2 -11.70 32.03 -20.49
CA ALA A 2 -12.26 30.72 -20.83
C ALA A 2 -11.33 29.64 -20.28
N HIS A 3 -11.79 28.86 -19.30
CA HIS A 3 -11.07 27.66 -18.86
C HIS A 3 -11.17 26.63 -20.00
N GLY A 4 -10.13 26.55 -20.83
CA GLY A 4 -9.99 25.49 -21.83
C GLY A 4 -10.12 24.14 -21.14
N ARG A 5 -11.03 23.29 -21.61
CA ARG A 5 -11.18 21.93 -21.06
C ARG A 5 -9.89 21.16 -21.31
N PHE A 6 -9.40 20.49 -20.27
CA PHE A 6 -8.23 19.64 -20.35
C PHE A 6 -8.48 18.52 -21.38
N SER A 7 -7.73 18.52 -22.48
CA SER A 7 -7.86 17.48 -23.50
C SER A 7 -6.97 16.30 -23.13
N THR A 8 -7.57 15.16 -22.77
CA THR A 8 -6.85 13.89 -22.54
C THR A 8 -6.32 13.25 -23.83
N ARG A 9 -6.67 13.80 -25.00
CA ARG A 9 -6.18 13.32 -26.30
C ARG A 9 -4.85 13.91 -26.71
N GLN A 10 -4.45 15.03 -26.08
CA GLN A 10 -3.17 15.66 -26.36
C GLN A 10 -2.07 14.91 -25.60
N VAL A 11 -1.04 14.50 -26.32
CA VAL A 11 0.15 13.90 -25.73
C VAL A 11 1.03 15.04 -25.23
N TRP A 12 1.43 14.96 -23.96
CA TRP A 12 2.30 15.93 -23.30
C TRP A 12 3.64 15.26 -23.02
N ASN A 13 4.74 15.88 -23.46
CA ASN A 13 6.07 15.32 -23.29
C ASN A 13 6.79 15.89 -22.06
N SER A 14 6.34 17.03 -21.55
CA SER A 14 6.94 17.65 -20.37
C SER A 14 5.94 18.41 -19.51
N ALA A 15 6.26 18.53 -18.22
CA ALA A 15 5.45 19.32 -17.28
C ALA A 15 5.44 20.80 -17.65
N ASN A 16 6.50 21.31 -18.30
CA ASN A 16 6.57 22.71 -18.73
C ASN A 16 5.54 23.04 -19.83
N GLU A 17 5.28 22.10 -20.74
CA GLU A 17 4.21 22.26 -21.74
C GLU A 17 2.84 22.42 -21.06
N LEU A 18 2.57 21.63 -20.01
CA LEU A 18 1.35 21.73 -19.21
C LEU A 18 1.26 23.06 -18.43
N VAL A 19 2.37 23.50 -17.83
CA VAL A 19 2.44 24.81 -17.15
C VAL A 19 2.08 25.94 -18.12
N GLN A 20 2.66 25.93 -19.32
CA GLN A 20 2.40 26.98 -20.33
C GLN A 20 0.98 26.92 -20.88
N ALA A 21 0.45 25.71 -21.14
CA ALA A 21 -0.86 25.54 -21.75
C ALA A 21 -2.02 25.88 -20.81
N TYR A 22 -1.88 25.59 -19.51
CA TYR A 22 -2.97 25.73 -18.54
C TYR A 22 -2.72 26.78 -17.45
N SER A 23 -1.55 27.43 -17.46
CA SER A 23 -1.14 28.41 -16.42
C SER A 23 -1.22 27.84 -15.00
N ILE A 24 -0.81 26.58 -14.83
CA ILE A 24 -0.82 25.86 -13.55
C ILE A 24 0.56 25.85 -12.88
N GLY A 25 0.61 25.47 -11.59
CA GLY A 25 1.86 25.37 -10.85
C GLY A 25 2.76 24.22 -11.34
N ARG A 26 4.08 24.35 -11.14
CA ARG A 26 5.05 23.30 -11.57
C ARG A 26 4.77 21.95 -10.93
N SER A 27 4.50 21.90 -9.62
CA SER A 27 4.16 20.64 -8.92
C SER A 27 2.89 20.00 -9.47
N GLU A 28 1.87 20.82 -9.74
CA GLU A 28 0.60 20.36 -10.30
C GLU A 28 0.78 19.79 -11.71
N ALA A 29 1.55 20.47 -12.56
CA ALA A 29 1.89 19.98 -13.89
C ALA A 29 2.69 18.68 -13.87
N ALA A 30 3.65 18.54 -12.95
CA ALA A 30 4.43 17.31 -12.78
C ALA A 30 3.55 16.15 -12.30
N ALA A 31 2.64 16.40 -11.36
CA ALA A 31 1.66 15.42 -10.91
C ALA A 31 0.73 14.98 -12.04
N ALA A 32 0.20 15.94 -12.81
CA ALA A 32 -0.66 15.67 -13.96
C ALA A 32 0.05 14.84 -15.01
N LEU A 33 1.29 15.18 -15.36
CA LEU A 33 2.10 14.40 -16.31
C LEU A 33 2.32 12.97 -15.81
N ASN A 34 2.65 12.79 -14.52
CA ASN A 34 2.87 11.45 -13.96
C ASN A 34 1.59 10.61 -13.96
N LEU A 35 0.44 11.20 -13.64
CA LEU A 35 -0.87 10.52 -13.70
C LEU A 35 -1.24 10.09 -15.13
N LEU A 36 -0.87 10.88 -16.13
CA LEU A 36 -1.15 10.56 -17.55
C LEU A 36 -0.25 9.44 -18.08
N ASN A 37 1.02 9.42 -17.67
CA ASN A 37 2.03 8.59 -18.32
C ASN A 37 2.41 7.32 -17.55
N SER A 38 2.33 7.34 -16.21
CA SER A 38 2.97 6.30 -15.37
C SER A 38 2.01 5.59 -14.41
N VAL A 39 0.91 6.25 -14.02
CA VAL A 39 -0.03 5.70 -13.05
C VAL A 39 -1.13 4.93 -13.77
N ALA A 40 -1.41 3.71 -13.31
CA ALA A 40 -2.44 2.88 -13.92
C ALA A 40 -3.83 3.54 -13.85
N PRO A 41 -4.68 3.44 -14.90
CA PRO A 41 -5.99 4.09 -14.92
C PRO A 41 -6.90 3.74 -13.74
N SER A 42 -6.88 2.50 -13.26
CA SER A 42 -7.66 2.08 -12.08
C SER A 42 -7.20 2.78 -10.80
N VAL A 43 -5.89 2.98 -10.64
CA VAL A 43 -5.31 3.71 -9.50
C VAL A 43 -5.68 5.20 -9.60
N CYS A 44 -5.65 5.78 -10.80
CA CYS A 44 -6.14 7.14 -11.05
C CYS A 44 -7.61 7.32 -10.69
N GLU A 45 -8.47 6.36 -11.03
CA GLU A 45 -9.90 6.37 -10.68
C GLU A 45 -10.11 6.34 -9.16
N GLU A 46 -9.43 5.42 -8.46
CA GLU A 46 -9.50 5.31 -7.00
C GLU A 46 -9.02 6.60 -6.30
N LEU A 47 -7.88 7.15 -6.73
CA LEU A 47 -7.36 8.43 -6.22
C LEU A 47 -8.33 9.58 -6.51
N SER A 48 -8.92 9.63 -7.71
CA SER A 48 -9.92 10.65 -8.07
C SER A 48 -11.13 10.60 -7.15
N ASN A 49 -11.61 9.40 -6.81
CA ASN A 49 -12.74 9.23 -5.90
C ASN A 49 -12.42 9.74 -4.49
N LEU A 50 -11.22 9.46 -3.96
CA LEU A 50 -10.80 9.98 -2.65
C LEU A 50 -10.61 11.50 -2.67
N VAL A 51 -10.04 12.05 -3.74
CA VAL A 51 -9.89 13.51 -3.91
C VAL A 51 -11.25 14.20 -4.03
N LYS A 52 -12.24 13.62 -4.70
CA LYS A 52 -13.61 14.14 -4.72
C LYS A 52 -14.24 14.13 -3.33
N GLN A 53 -14.01 13.07 -2.55
CA GLN A 53 -14.55 12.93 -1.20
C GLN A 53 -13.92 13.90 -0.19
N HIS A 54 -12.61 14.16 -0.30
CA HIS A 54 -11.86 14.86 0.74
C HIS A 54 -11.25 16.21 0.30
N SER A 55 -11.28 16.55 -0.99
CA SER A 55 -10.53 17.61 -1.68
C SER A 55 -9.02 17.37 -1.75
N MET A 56 -8.38 17.76 -2.86
CA MET A 56 -6.94 17.57 -3.10
C MET A 56 -6.11 18.20 -1.98
N GLN A 57 -6.36 19.49 -1.70
CA GLN A 57 -5.61 20.30 -0.72
C GLN A 57 -5.65 19.74 0.71
N LYS A 58 -6.60 18.87 1.04
CA LYS A 58 -6.72 18.26 2.37
C LYS A 58 -6.22 16.82 2.42
N PHE A 59 -6.23 16.12 1.29
CA PHE A 59 -5.99 14.68 1.26
C PHE A 59 -4.63 14.29 0.73
N LEU A 60 -4.17 14.87 -0.38
CA LEU A 60 -2.98 14.40 -1.10
C LEU A 60 -2.25 15.57 -1.76
N THR A 61 -0.93 15.65 -1.61
CA THR A 61 -0.16 16.72 -2.26
C THR A 61 0.20 16.35 -3.70
N HIS A 62 0.36 17.37 -4.56
CA HIS A 62 0.83 17.15 -5.93
C HIS A 62 2.26 16.59 -5.94
N GLU A 63 3.11 17.01 -5.00
CA GLU A 63 4.48 16.53 -4.85
C GLU A 63 4.53 15.01 -4.62
N ALA A 64 3.59 14.46 -3.84
CA ALA A 64 3.51 13.02 -3.58
C ALA A 64 3.20 12.23 -4.87
N ILE A 65 2.30 12.74 -5.70
CA ILE A 65 1.96 12.15 -6.99
C ILE A 65 3.14 12.28 -7.96
N ALA A 66 3.75 13.46 -8.04
CA ALA A 66 4.89 13.74 -8.92
C ALA A 66 6.13 12.90 -8.55
N ALA A 67 6.31 12.53 -7.29
CA ALA A 67 7.40 11.69 -6.81
C ALA A 67 7.32 10.23 -7.29
N GLY A 68 6.25 9.83 -7.97
CA GLY A 68 6.12 8.48 -8.54
C GLY A 68 5.72 7.40 -7.53
N VAL A 69 5.21 7.80 -6.35
CA VAL A 69 4.74 6.87 -5.31
C VAL A 69 3.63 5.95 -5.83
N PHE A 70 2.86 6.34 -6.85
CA PHE A 70 1.78 5.51 -7.40
C PHE A 70 2.15 4.78 -8.70
N ASN A 71 3.44 4.74 -9.06
CA ASN A 71 3.89 4.12 -10.31
C ASN A 71 4.10 2.62 -10.10
N GLU A 72 3.51 1.81 -10.98
CA GLU A 72 3.78 0.37 -11.01
C GLU A 72 5.23 0.12 -11.50
N GLY A 73 5.90 -0.91 -10.97
CA GLY A 73 7.27 -1.28 -11.32
C GLY A 73 8.36 -0.49 -10.58
N THR A 74 8.03 0.58 -9.86
CA THR A 74 9.00 1.31 -9.05
C THR A 74 9.41 0.48 -7.82
N CYS A 75 10.71 0.38 -7.55
CA CYS A 75 11.21 -0.22 -6.32
C CYS A 75 11.30 0.83 -5.20
N CYS A 76 10.65 0.57 -4.07
CA CYS A 76 10.64 1.47 -2.91
C CYS A 76 11.66 1.10 -1.81
N ALA A 77 12.56 0.16 -2.11
CA ALA A 77 13.67 -0.25 -1.22
C ALA A 77 14.68 0.90 -1.02
N THR A 78 15.13 1.07 0.21
CA THR A 78 16.31 1.89 0.50
C THR A 78 17.60 1.12 0.17
N SER A 79 18.75 1.79 0.20
CA SER A 79 20.05 1.12 0.02
C SER A 79 20.29 -0.02 1.01
N SER A 80 19.84 0.14 2.26
CA SER A 80 19.90 -0.90 3.30
C SER A 80 18.94 -2.06 3.08
N GLN A 81 17.95 -1.90 2.20
CA GLN A 81 16.90 -2.88 1.90
C GLN A 81 17.05 -3.47 0.49
N SER A 82 18.25 -3.39 -0.11
CA SER A 82 18.48 -3.86 -1.48
C SER A 82 18.12 -5.33 -1.70
N GLU A 83 18.31 -6.18 -0.67
CA GLU A 83 17.91 -7.59 -0.69
C GLU A 83 16.38 -7.80 -0.77
N TRP A 84 15.60 -6.77 -0.44
CA TRP A 84 14.15 -6.76 -0.52
C TRP A 84 13.61 -6.18 -1.84
N ALA A 85 14.46 -5.82 -2.80
CA ALA A 85 14.04 -5.12 -4.01
C ALA A 85 12.89 -5.82 -4.76
N ASP A 86 12.94 -7.15 -4.88
CA ASP A 86 11.88 -7.93 -5.53
C ASP A 86 10.54 -7.84 -4.79
N VAL A 87 10.58 -7.84 -3.45
CA VAL A 87 9.40 -7.72 -2.59
C VAL A 87 8.86 -6.28 -2.58
N LEU A 88 9.75 -5.30 -2.64
CA LEU A 88 9.47 -3.86 -2.57
C LEU A 88 9.27 -3.21 -3.93
N THR A 89 9.21 -4.01 -5.00
CA THR A 89 8.77 -3.56 -6.31
C THR A 89 7.25 -3.44 -6.32
N VAL A 90 6.79 -2.21 -6.57
CA VAL A 90 5.38 -1.84 -6.50
C VAL A 90 4.62 -2.51 -7.63
N ASN A 91 3.56 -3.21 -7.29
CA ASN A 91 2.58 -3.71 -8.25
C ASN A 91 1.19 -3.17 -7.91
N ARG A 92 0.21 -3.47 -8.76
CA ARG A 92 -1.18 -3.03 -8.58
C ARG A 92 -1.77 -3.39 -7.22
N GLN A 93 -1.54 -4.60 -6.72
CA GLN A 93 -2.08 -5.02 -5.42
C GLN A 93 -1.51 -4.19 -4.28
N ASN A 94 -0.22 -3.84 -4.34
CA ASN A 94 0.44 -2.99 -3.36
C ASN A 94 -0.20 -1.58 -3.37
N LEU A 95 -0.50 -1.03 -4.54
CA LEU A 95 -1.15 0.28 -4.70
C LEU A 95 -2.60 0.28 -4.18
N THR A 96 -3.38 -0.79 -4.42
CA THR A 96 -4.72 -0.92 -3.83
C THR A 96 -4.66 -0.89 -2.29
N TRP A 97 -3.71 -1.60 -1.68
CA TRP A 97 -3.52 -1.56 -0.23
C TRP A 97 -3.07 -0.18 0.26
N LEU A 98 -2.16 0.48 -0.47
CA LEU A 98 -1.71 1.83 -0.14
C LEU A 98 -2.88 2.82 -0.10
N ILE A 99 -3.72 2.82 -1.14
CA ILE A 99 -4.91 3.69 -1.24
C ILE A 99 -5.89 3.41 -0.10
N GLN A 100 -6.18 2.13 0.18
CA GLN A 100 -7.07 1.74 1.28
C GLN A 100 -6.53 2.19 2.64
N ARG A 101 -5.22 2.03 2.88
CA ARG A 101 -4.56 2.50 4.11
C ARG A 101 -4.61 4.01 4.22
N MET A 102 -4.29 4.74 3.15
CA MET A 102 -4.38 6.21 3.12
C MET A 102 -5.77 6.72 3.48
N SER A 103 -6.82 6.11 2.91
CA SER A 103 -8.21 6.47 3.18
C SER A 103 -8.61 6.14 4.63
N SER A 104 -8.28 4.93 5.10
CA SER A 104 -8.57 4.48 6.47
C SER A 104 -7.89 5.38 7.52
N ASP A 105 -6.60 5.65 7.35
CA ASP A 105 -5.81 6.47 8.27
C ASP A 105 -6.30 7.92 8.27
N PHE A 106 -6.62 8.49 7.11
CA PHE A 106 -7.17 9.85 7.02
C PHE A 106 -8.54 9.97 7.70
N ASN A 107 -9.41 8.97 7.52
CA ASN A 107 -10.75 8.98 8.09
C ASN A 107 -10.75 8.75 9.61
N SER A 108 -9.82 7.93 10.11
CA SER A 108 -9.66 7.68 11.55
C SER A 108 -9.07 8.87 12.32
N GLN A 109 -8.37 9.79 11.64
CA GLN A 109 -7.87 11.01 12.27
C GLN A 109 -8.99 12.00 12.58
N HIS A 110 -8.89 12.65 13.74
CA HIS A 110 -9.73 13.78 14.11
C HIS A 110 -9.63 14.88 13.03
N THR A 111 -10.75 15.53 12.68
CA THR A 111 -10.84 16.46 11.54
C THR A 111 -9.79 17.58 11.56
N LYS A 112 -9.46 18.10 12.75
CA LYS A 112 -8.41 19.14 12.94
C LYS A 112 -6.97 18.63 12.81
N MET A 113 -6.76 17.32 12.90
CA MET A 113 -5.44 16.68 12.83
C MET A 113 -5.15 16.10 11.44
N ARG A 114 -6.14 16.07 10.56
CA ARG A 114 -6.00 15.60 9.18
C ARG A 114 -5.03 16.49 8.41
N LYS A 115 -4.02 15.87 7.82
CA LYS A 115 -3.06 16.54 6.95
C LYS A 115 -3.04 15.85 5.58
N PRO A 116 -2.72 16.59 4.51
CA PRO A 116 -2.52 15.98 3.20
C PRO A 116 -1.34 15.03 3.24
N TRP A 117 -1.49 13.86 2.62
CA TRP A 117 -0.43 12.88 2.47
C TRP A 117 0.72 13.47 1.64
N SER A 118 1.90 13.53 2.25
CA SER A 118 3.14 13.92 1.60
C SER A 118 3.95 12.70 1.13
N SER A 119 4.90 12.88 0.20
CA SER A 119 5.78 11.80 -0.25
C SER A 119 6.53 11.13 0.92
N LYS A 120 7.01 11.94 1.88
CA LYS A 120 7.73 11.46 3.07
C LYS A 120 6.91 10.51 3.94
N GLU A 121 5.60 10.70 3.99
CA GLU A 121 4.70 9.82 4.76
C GLU A 121 4.28 8.59 3.95
N LEU A 122 4.14 8.74 2.64
CA LEU A 122 3.70 7.64 1.78
C LEU A 122 4.79 6.62 1.47
N GLU A 123 6.06 7.02 1.39
CA GLU A 123 7.16 6.07 1.10
C GLU A 123 7.27 4.94 2.14
N PRO A 124 7.31 5.20 3.46
CA PRO A 124 7.28 4.13 4.47
C PRO A 124 5.99 3.31 4.42
N LEU A 125 4.84 3.96 4.17
CA LEU A 125 3.55 3.29 4.09
C LEU A 125 3.49 2.34 2.87
N GLN A 126 4.06 2.76 1.74
CA GLN A 126 4.19 1.95 0.54
C GLN A 126 5.05 0.72 0.80
N ARG A 127 6.22 0.87 1.43
CA ARG A 127 7.08 -0.27 1.82
C ARG A 127 6.33 -1.25 2.71
N ALA A 128 5.61 -0.76 3.72
CA ALA A 128 4.79 -1.59 4.59
C ALA A 128 3.69 -2.34 3.82
N CYS A 129 3.02 -1.69 2.85
CA CYS A 129 2.03 -2.34 1.99
C CYS A 129 2.66 -3.42 1.10
N CYS A 130 3.84 -3.17 0.52
CA CYS A 130 4.56 -4.16 -0.29
C CYS A 130 4.91 -5.41 0.53
N ALA A 131 5.52 -5.23 1.70
CA ALA A 131 5.88 -6.32 2.60
C ALA A 131 4.65 -7.05 3.14
N PHE A 132 3.54 -6.34 3.41
CA PHE A 132 2.29 -6.96 3.82
C PHE A 132 1.69 -7.86 2.73
N VAL A 133 1.69 -7.41 1.46
CA VAL A 133 1.24 -8.23 0.33
C VAL A 133 2.07 -9.50 0.21
N ALA A 134 3.40 -9.38 0.26
CA ALA A 134 4.29 -10.53 0.21
C ALA A 134 4.10 -11.46 1.43
N SER A 135 3.83 -10.91 2.62
CA SER A 135 3.49 -11.69 3.82
C SER A 135 2.19 -12.47 3.62
N CYS A 136 1.19 -11.86 2.98
CA CYS A 136 -0.07 -12.55 2.65
C CYS A 136 0.16 -13.70 1.66
N VAL A 137 1.03 -13.52 0.67
CA VAL A 137 1.41 -14.57 -0.29
C VAL A 137 2.11 -15.73 0.44
N ALA A 138 3.09 -15.44 1.28
CA ALA A 138 3.80 -16.44 2.10
C ALA A 138 2.85 -17.19 3.06
N PHE A 139 1.88 -16.49 3.65
CA PHE A 139 0.88 -17.11 4.50
C PHE A 139 -0.05 -18.04 3.69
N ARG A 140 -0.50 -17.60 2.52
CA ARG A 140 -1.35 -18.41 1.62
C ARG A 140 -0.66 -19.66 1.10
N SER A 141 0.65 -19.61 0.85
CA SER A 141 1.40 -20.78 0.36
C SER A 141 1.69 -21.80 1.46
N LYS A 142 1.79 -21.36 2.72
CA LYS A 142 2.17 -22.22 3.85
C LYS A 142 1.01 -22.92 4.56
N TYR A 143 -0.20 -22.36 4.50
CA TYR A 143 -1.34 -22.86 5.29
C TYR A 143 -2.53 -23.31 4.43
N PRO A 144 -3.35 -24.27 4.91
CA PRO A 144 -4.52 -24.75 4.15
C PRO A 144 -5.50 -23.63 3.79
N SER A 145 -6.09 -23.71 2.60
CA SER A 145 -6.98 -22.68 2.04
C SER A 145 -8.15 -22.31 2.95
N ASP A 146 -8.77 -23.28 3.63
CA ASP A 146 -9.91 -23.04 4.52
C ASP A 146 -9.50 -22.24 5.76
N PHE A 147 -8.31 -22.55 6.29
CA PHE A 147 -7.75 -21.81 7.42
C PHE A 147 -7.40 -20.38 7.01
N VAL A 148 -6.75 -20.20 5.87
CA VAL A 148 -6.43 -18.89 5.29
C VAL A 148 -7.70 -18.07 5.06
N LYS A 149 -8.74 -18.65 4.45
CA LYS A 149 -10.03 -17.98 4.21
C LYS A 149 -10.67 -17.48 5.50
N THR A 150 -10.52 -18.22 6.59
CA THR A 150 -11.07 -17.87 7.91
C THR A 150 -10.30 -16.74 8.58
N GLU A 151 -8.96 -16.76 8.55
CA GLU A 151 -8.14 -15.80 9.30
C GLU A 151 -7.80 -14.51 8.51
N MET A 152 -7.74 -14.57 7.18
CA MET A 152 -7.35 -13.41 6.37
C MET A 152 -8.20 -12.15 6.59
N PRO A 153 -9.54 -12.22 6.76
CA PRO A 153 -10.33 -11.03 7.06
C PRO A 153 -9.86 -10.30 8.32
N ALA A 154 -9.48 -11.02 9.37
CA ALA A 154 -8.97 -10.44 10.61
C ALA A 154 -7.57 -9.84 10.43
N ILE A 155 -6.69 -10.52 9.70
CA ILE A 155 -5.34 -10.03 9.36
C ILE A 155 -5.44 -8.73 8.55
N ASN A 156 -6.24 -8.73 7.49
CA ASN A 156 -6.50 -7.56 6.64
C ASN A 156 -7.05 -6.37 7.44
N LYS A 157 -8.04 -6.62 8.30
CA LYS A 157 -8.60 -5.59 9.17
C LYS A 157 -7.54 -5.04 10.13
N GLY A 158 -6.72 -5.91 10.71
CA GLY A 158 -5.63 -5.48 11.59
C GLY A 158 -4.63 -4.57 10.89
N PHE A 159 -4.22 -4.93 9.66
CA PHE A 159 -3.32 -4.10 8.87
C PHE A 159 -3.94 -2.73 8.54
N LEU A 160 -5.22 -2.69 8.17
CA LEU A 160 -5.95 -1.42 7.94
C LEU A 160 -6.04 -0.52 9.18
N LEU A 161 -5.90 -1.09 10.37
CA LEU A 161 -5.85 -0.39 11.65
C LEU A 161 -4.41 -0.10 12.13
N ARG A 162 -3.42 -0.16 11.22
CA ARG A 162 -2.00 0.09 11.50
C ARG A 162 -1.33 -0.95 12.40
N HIS A 163 -1.97 -2.08 12.65
CA HIS A 163 -1.37 -3.12 13.48
C HIS A 163 -0.27 -3.81 12.67
N GLY A 164 0.93 -3.89 13.25
CA GLY A 164 2.07 -4.59 12.64
C GLY A 164 2.96 -3.72 11.74
N ASP A 165 2.63 -2.44 11.49
CA ASP A 165 3.48 -1.55 10.66
C ASP A 165 4.93 -1.52 11.21
N ALA A 166 5.09 -1.33 12.52
CA ALA A 166 6.40 -1.29 13.17
C ALA A 166 7.15 -2.63 13.07
N GLU A 167 6.46 -3.76 13.23
CA GLU A 167 7.07 -5.09 13.14
C GLU A 167 7.50 -5.41 11.69
N ILE A 168 6.68 -5.01 10.70
CA ILE A 168 6.97 -5.19 9.27
C ILE A 168 8.19 -4.36 8.87
N LEU A 169 8.23 -3.08 9.24
CA LEU A 169 9.36 -2.20 8.93
C LEU A 169 10.64 -2.68 9.62
N ALA A 170 10.57 -2.99 10.92
CA ALA A 170 11.72 -3.49 11.66
C ALA A 170 12.29 -4.78 11.05
N MET A 171 11.42 -5.71 10.63
CA MET A 171 11.85 -6.95 9.97
C MET A 171 12.65 -6.68 8.69
N MET A 172 12.28 -5.68 7.89
CA MET A 172 13.00 -5.35 6.67
C MET A 172 14.36 -4.70 6.93
N ASP A 173 14.52 -4.05 8.09
CA ASP A 173 15.77 -3.37 8.45
C ASP A 173 16.82 -4.33 9.04
N ASP A 174 16.42 -5.48 9.59
CA ASP A 174 17.32 -6.39 10.31
C ASP A 174 17.33 -7.84 9.79
N SER A 175 16.60 -8.13 8.70
CA SER A 175 16.63 -9.45 8.07
C SER A 175 16.54 -9.37 6.55
N ALA A 176 16.98 -10.43 5.90
CA ALA A 176 16.82 -10.66 4.47
C ALA A 176 15.57 -11.52 4.21
N PRO A 177 14.99 -11.52 3.00
CA PRO A 177 14.01 -12.52 2.60
C PRO A 177 14.54 -13.97 2.79
N PRO A 178 13.66 -14.96 3.05
CA PRO A 178 12.20 -14.90 3.00
C PRO A 178 11.56 -14.27 4.25
N ILE A 179 10.30 -13.85 4.10
CA ILE A 179 9.52 -13.23 5.19
C ILE A 179 9.30 -14.21 6.35
N ASP A 180 9.72 -13.82 7.55
CA ASP A 180 9.37 -14.52 8.79
C ASP A 180 8.03 -14.00 9.36
N LEU A 181 6.96 -14.73 9.02
CA LEU A 181 5.60 -14.44 9.48
C LEU A 181 5.44 -14.47 11.01
N MET A 182 6.36 -15.10 11.76
CA MET A 182 6.28 -15.10 13.23
C MET A 182 6.70 -13.77 13.85
N ARG A 183 7.43 -12.93 13.11
CA ARG A 183 7.84 -11.60 13.57
C ARG A 183 6.72 -10.59 13.51
N ILE A 184 5.75 -10.81 12.62
CA ILE A 184 4.59 -9.94 12.42
C ILE A 184 3.42 -10.46 13.26
N GLY A 185 3.01 -9.70 14.27
CA GLY A 185 2.02 -10.07 15.28
C GLY A 185 0.68 -10.52 14.71
N LEU A 186 0.22 -9.86 13.63
CA LEU A 186 -1.00 -10.25 12.91
C LEU A 186 -0.97 -11.70 12.44
N PHE A 187 0.14 -12.11 11.82
CA PHE A 187 0.32 -13.47 11.32
C PHE A 187 0.65 -14.44 12.46
N ARG A 188 1.52 -14.05 13.40
CA ARG A 188 1.88 -14.84 14.60
C ARG A 188 0.64 -15.35 15.34
N VAL A 189 -0.35 -14.49 15.57
CA VAL A 189 -1.61 -14.87 16.24
C VAL A 189 -2.38 -15.95 15.46
N ALA A 190 -2.51 -15.78 14.13
CA ALA A 190 -3.15 -16.78 13.28
C ALA A 190 -2.38 -18.12 13.31
N ILE A 191 -1.06 -18.07 13.16
CA ILE A 191 -0.19 -19.26 13.17
C ILE A 191 -0.32 -20.03 14.49
N MET A 192 -0.36 -19.34 15.63
CA MET A 192 -0.57 -19.98 16.94
C MET A 192 -1.92 -20.69 17.04
N LYS A 193 -3.01 -20.10 16.51
CA LYS A 193 -4.32 -20.76 16.45
C LYS A 193 -4.27 -22.04 15.61
N PHE A 194 -3.58 -22.01 14.46
CA PHE A 194 -3.40 -23.18 13.60
C PHE A 194 -2.67 -24.30 14.34
N GLN A 195 -1.53 -23.98 14.96
CA GLN A 195 -0.73 -24.93 15.73
C GLN A 195 -1.51 -25.54 16.89
N LYS A 196 -2.30 -24.73 17.61
CA LYS A 196 -3.17 -25.22 18.70
C LYS A 196 -4.22 -26.22 18.18
N LYS A 197 -4.89 -25.91 17.05
CA LYS A 197 -5.86 -26.82 16.42
C LYS A 197 -5.21 -28.12 15.93
N ALA A 198 -3.99 -28.04 15.38
CA ALA A 198 -3.25 -29.23 14.94
C ALA A 198 -2.89 -30.15 16.11
N ARG A 199 -2.38 -29.61 17.22
CA ARG A 199 -2.05 -30.38 18.43
C ARG A 199 -3.27 -31.08 19.04
N ALA A 200 -4.42 -30.41 19.06
CA ALA A 200 -5.66 -31.00 19.59
C ALA A 200 -6.12 -32.24 18.80
N LYS A 201 -5.79 -32.34 17.50
CA LYS A 201 -6.10 -33.53 16.68
C LYS A 201 -5.17 -34.71 16.97
N THR A 202 -3.93 -34.46 17.38
CA THR A 202 -2.94 -35.51 17.65
C THR A 202 -3.18 -36.22 18.99
N VAL A 203 -3.74 -35.54 19.98
CA VAL A 203 -3.85 -36.04 21.38
C VAL A 203 -5.08 -36.93 21.63
N CYS A 204 -5.89 -37.24 20.61
CA CYS A 204 -7.04 -38.13 20.77
C CYS A 204 -6.81 -39.48 20.06
N PRO A 205 -5.92 -40.36 20.57
CA PRO A 205 -5.93 -41.75 20.14
C PRO A 205 -7.20 -42.39 20.70
N LYS A 206 -8.04 -42.91 19.81
CA LYS A 206 -9.19 -43.75 20.16
C LYS A 206 -8.67 -45.03 20.82
N SER A 207 -8.40 -45.00 22.12
CA SER A 207 -8.29 -46.20 22.96
C SER A 207 -9.66 -46.44 23.60
N PHE A 208 -10.58 -46.96 22.79
CA PHE A 208 -11.79 -47.64 23.24
C PHE A 208 -11.91 -48.90 22.38
N LEU A 209 -11.12 -49.91 22.75
CA LEU A 209 -11.34 -51.32 22.45
C LEU A 209 -11.09 -52.09 23.75
#